data_AF-A0A2G7HDH6-F1
#
_entry.id   AF-A0A2G7HDH6-F1
#
_cell.length_a   1.000
_cell.length_b   1.000
_cell.length_c   1.000
_cell.angle_alpha   90.00
_cell.angle_beta   90.00
_cell.angle_gamma   90.00
#
_symmetry.space_group_name_H-M   'P 1'
#
loop_
_entity.id
_entity.type
_entity.pdbx_description
1 polymer ?
#
loop_
_entity_poly.entity_id
_entity_poly.type
_entity_poly.pdbx_seq_one_letter_code
_entity_poly.pdbx_strand_id
1 'polypeptide(L)'
;MGCTTIFGFLFYWAASFCILEIPLMYCFLFGALISPTDPVAVLSVLKKSKIPPSLETIIGGESLFNDGVGILLFVTLELKETQVWLFLVAFFFIIAQEVFGGILLGVASGYLCTRLVKKVDELQTILMITLSMVMESLQPAVYCMYLFHWQQLLPD
;
A
#
# COMPACT_ATOMS: atom_id res chain seq x y z
N MET A 1 9.79 -5.58 4.00
CA MET A 1 10.00 -6.98 3.54
C MET A 1 10.90 -7.82 4.42
N GLY A 2 11.96 -7.27 5.04
CA GLY A 2 12.83 -8.08 5.92
C GLY A 2 12.08 -8.76 7.07
N CYS A 3 11.15 -8.04 7.72
CA CYS A 3 10.36 -8.60 8.82
C CYS A 3 9.41 -9.73 8.34
N THR A 4 8.74 -9.55 7.20
CA THR A 4 7.88 -10.55 6.56
C THR A 4 8.61 -11.87 6.33
N THR A 5 9.82 -11.82 5.76
CA THR A 5 10.60 -13.02 5.48
C THR A 5 11.15 -13.64 6.76
N ILE A 6 11.64 -12.84 7.70
CA ILE A 6 12.11 -13.30 9.00
C ILE A 6 10.99 -14.03 9.75
N PHE A 7 9.84 -13.40 9.94
CA PHE A 7 8.71 -14.02 10.66
C PHE A 7 8.13 -15.21 9.90
N GLY A 8 8.07 -15.16 8.58
CA GLY A 8 7.60 -16.28 7.76
C GLY A 8 8.50 -17.51 7.89
N PHE A 9 9.82 -17.35 7.76
CA PHE A 9 10.76 -18.45 7.93
C PHE A 9 10.83 -18.94 9.38
N LEU A 10 10.76 -18.03 10.36
CA LEU A 10 10.73 -18.40 11.77
C LEU A 10 9.50 -19.23 12.11
N PHE A 11 8.33 -18.85 11.60
CA PHE A 11 7.09 -19.61 11.77
C PHE A 11 7.15 -20.96 11.03
N TYR A 12 7.69 -21.01 9.81
CA TYR A 12 7.91 -22.26 9.08
C TYR A 12 8.82 -23.23 9.85
N TRP A 13 9.91 -22.72 10.41
CA TRP A 13 10.85 -23.53 11.19
C TRP A 13 10.23 -24.01 12.52
N ALA A 14 9.48 -23.14 13.21
CA ALA A 14 8.75 -23.52 14.41
C ALA A 14 7.67 -24.58 14.14
N ALA A 15 6.92 -24.44 13.04
CA ALA A 15 5.93 -25.43 12.61
C ALA A 15 6.58 -26.79 12.30
N SER A 16 7.72 -26.78 11.60
CA SER A 16 8.50 -27.98 11.30
C SER A 16 8.99 -28.67 12.59
N PHE A 17 9.42 -27.90 13.59
CA PHE A 17 9.85 -28.43 14.89
C PHE A 17 8.69 -29.08 15.67
N CYS A 18 7.46 -28.58 15.48
CA CYS A 18 6.23 -29.12 16.06
C CYS A 18 5.59 -30.25 15.22
N ILE A 19 6.24 -30.72 14.14
CA ILE A 19 5.70 -31.75 13.23
C ILE A 19 4.38 -31.30 12.56
N LEU A 20 4.20 -29.99 12.37
CA LEU A 20 3.12 -29.43 11.56
C LEU A 20 3.64 -29.12 10.14
N GLU A 21 3.05 -29.78 9.14
CA GLU A 21 3.30 -29.48 7.74
C GLU A 21 2.41 -28.30 7.29
N ILE A 22 2.90 -27.08 7.52
CA ILE A 22 2.25 -25.87 7.02
C ILE A 22 2.94 -25.45 5.71
N PRO A 23 2.18 -25.27 4.60
CA PRO A 23 2.77 -24.79 3.36
C PRO A 23 3.43 -23.42 3.55
N LEU A 24 4.61 -23.25 2.94
CA LEU A 24 5.45 -22.06 3.08
C LEU A 24 4.70 -20.75 2.78
N MET A 25 3.71 -20.80 1.88
CA MET A 25 2.88 -19.66 1.51
C MET A 25 2.03 -19.14 2.67
N TYR A 26 1.46 -20.03 3.50
CA TYR A 26 0.75 -19.63 4.72
C TYR A 26 1.70 -19.04 5.76
N CYS A 27 2.93 -19.52 5.83
CA CYS A 27 3.94 -18.96 6.72
C CYS A 27 4.32 -17.53 6.29
N PHE A 28 4.50 -17.28 4.99
CA PHE A 28 4.74 -15.93 4.50
C PHE A 28 3.52 -15.02 4.62
N LEU A 29 2.30 -15.55 4.44
CA LEU A 29 1.08 -14.80 4.70
C LEU A 29 1.02 -14.37 6.18
N PHE A 30 1.27 -15.29 7.11
CA PHE A 30 1.36 -15.00 8.54
C PHE A 30 2.43 -13.94 8.83
N GLY A 31 3.62 -14.10 8.24
CA GLY A 31 4.69 -13.11 8.32
C GLY A 31 4.26 -11.74 7.81
N ALA A 32 3.52 -11.69 6.70
CA ALA A 32 3.03 -10.43 6.11
C ALA A 32 1.93 -9.78 6.96
N LEU A 33 1.06 -10.59 7.58
CA LEU A 33 -0.04 -10.14 8.45
C LEU A 33 0.42 -9.67 9.84
N ILE A 34 1.56 -10.15 10.33
CA ILE A 34 2.14 -9.74 11.63
C ILE A 34 3.26 -8.71 11.48
N SER A 35 3.87 -8.65 10.30
CA SER A 35 4.79 -7.58 9.93
C SER A 35 4.17 -6.18 9.70
N PRO A 36 2.84 -5.90 9.66
CA PRO A 36 2.35 -4.54 9.54
C PRO A 36 2.82 -3.73 10.74
N THR A 37 3.87 -2.98 10.48
CA THR A 37 4.36 -1.94 11.37
C THR A 37 3.49 -0.75 11.03
N ASP A 38 2.49 -0.42 11.85
CA ASP A 38 1.72 0.80 11.63
C ASP A 38 2.71 1.98 11.64
N PRO A 39 3.03 2.57 10.47
CA PRO A 39 4.03 3.59 10.39
C PRO A 39 3.57 4.82 11.15
N VAL A 40 2.26 5.06 11.27
CA VAL A 40 1.71 6.20 12.01
C VAL A 40 2.03 6.05 13.50
N ALA A 41 1.81 4.87 14.07
CA ALA A 41 2.15 4.58 15.46
C ALA A 41 3.66 4.72 15.72
N VAL A 42 4.50 4.10 14.87
CA VAL A 42 5.96 4.14 15.02
C VAL A 42 6.49 5.57 14.86
N LEU A 43 6.04 6.30 13.83
CA LEU A 43 6.43 7.68 13.59
C LEU A 43 5.95 8.62 14.70
N SER A 44 4.77 8.39 15.29
CA SER A 44 4.28 9.21 16.41
C SER A 44 5.19 9.13 17.64
N VAL A 45 5.79 7.96 17.90
CA VAL A 45 6.75 7.74 18.98
C VAL A 45 8.11 8.33 18.61
N LEU A 46 8.59 8.05 17.40
CA LEU A 46 9.91 8.50 16.94
C LEU A 46 9.99 10.00 16.65
N LYS A 47 8.87 10.69 16.37
CA LYS A 47 8.82 12.15 16.21
C LYS A 47 9.35 12.89 17.44
N LYS A 48 9.25 12.30 18.64
CA LYS A 48 9.83 12.84 19.88
C LYS A 48 11.37 12.82 19.86
N SER A 49 11.97 11.99 19.02
CA SER A 49 13.41 11.74 18.94
C SER A 49 14.13 12.43 17.77
N LYS A 50 13.44 13.28 16.98
CA LYS A 50 14.00 13.98 15.80
C LYS A 50 14.69 13.04 14.79
N ILE A 51 13.98 11.99 14.39
CA ILE A 51 14.44 11.10 13.30
C ILE A 51 14.58 11.85 11.97
N PRO A 52 15.55 11.48 11.11
CA PRO A 52 15.73 12.10 9.82
C PRO A 52 14.55 11.81 8.86
N PRO A 53 14.16 12.75 7.98
CA PRO A 53 13.03 12.59 7.05
C PRO A 53 13.15 11.38 6.10
N SER A 54 14.39 10.99 5.79
CA SER A 54 14.67 9.80 4.99
C SER A 54 14.21 8.52 5.69
N LEU A 55 14.36 8.44 7.01
CA LEU A 55 13.94 7.28 7.79
C LEU A 55 12.41 7.22 7.91
N GLU A 56 11.74 8.37 8.02
CA GLU A 56 10.27 8.45 7.97
C GLU A 56 9.72 7.92 6.65
N THR A 57 10.37 8.31 5.54
CA THR A 57 10.02 7.82 4.20
C THR A 57 10.25 6.33 4.04
N ILE A 58 11.38 5.80 4.53
CA ILE A 58 11.71 4.38 4.48
C ILE A 58 10.70 3.54 5.29
N ILE A 59 10.40 3.96 6.53
CA ILE A 59 9.44 3.26 7.39
C ILE A 59 8.05 3.23 6.74
N GLY A 60 7.56 4.37 6.23
CA GLY A 60 6.28 4.44 5.53
C GLY A 60 6.23 3.53 4.29
N GLY A 61 7.31 3.52 3.50
CA GLY A 61 7.43 2.66 2.32
C GLY A 61 7.45 1.16 2.65
N GLU A 62 8.20 0.76 3.69
CA GLU A 62 8.25 -0.63 4.16
C GLU A 62 6.87 -1.14 4.61
N SER A 63 6.10 -0.32 5.33
CA SER A 63 4.75 -0.66 5.76
C SER A 63 3.78 -0.81 4.58
N LEU A 64 3.79 0.15 3.64
CA LEU A 64 2.92 0.10 2.46
C LEU A 64 3.23 -1.11 1.57
N PHE A 65 4.51 -1.42 1.40
CA PHE A 65 4.94 -2.57 0.63
C PHE A 65 4.54 -3.90 1.29
N ASN A 66 4.63 -3.98 2.63
CA ASN A 66 4.19 -5.17 3.36
C ASN A 66 2.68 -5.41 3.24
N ASP A 67 1.87 -4.35 3.25
CA ASP A 67 0.42 -4.45 3.05
C ASP A 67 0.08 -5.01 1.65
N GLY A 68 0.73 -4.47 0.61
CA GLY A 68 0.59 -4.97 -0.76
C GLY A 68 0.99 -6.45 -0.93
N VAL A 69 2.06 -6.90 -0.26
CA VAL A 69 2.48 -8.32 -0.26
C VAL A 69 1.49 -9.20 0.48
N GLY A 70 0.90 -8.72 1.59
CA GLY A 70 -0.13 -9.45 2.32
C GLY A 70 -1.35 -9.74 1.46
N ILE A 71 -1.87 -8.73 0.76
CA ILE A 71 -3.00 -8.88 -0.17
C ILE A 71 -2.63 -9.82 -1.32
N LEU A 72 -1.43 -9.66 -1.90
CA LEU A 72 -0.94 -10.53 -2.97
C LEU A 72 -0.95 -12.02 -2.55
N LEU A 73 -0.39 -12.31 -1.38
CA LEU A 73 -0.34 -13.67 -0.83
C LEU A 73 -1.75 -14.20 -0.50
N PHE A 74 -2.62 -13.36 0.02
CA PHE A 74 -3.99 -13.74 0.35
C PHE A 74 -4.79 -14.14 -0.90
N VAL A 75 -4.80 -13.28 -1.92
CA VAL A 75 -5.56 -13.54 -3.17
C VAL A 75 -4.99 -14.75 -3.92
N THR A 76 -3.67 -14.90 -3.96
CA THR A 76 -3.05 -16.07 -4.62
C THR A 76 -3.38 -17.40 -3.95
N LEU A 77 -3.67 -17.41 -2.65
CA LEU A 77 -4.13 -18.61 -1.92
C LEU A 77 -5.58 -18.98 -2.22
N GLU A 78 -6.44 -18.02 -2.60
CA GLU A 78 -7.83 -18.28 -2.98
C GLU A 78 -7.98 -18.74 -4.44
N LEU A 79 -6.95 -18.50 -5.27
CA LEU A 79 -6.97 -18.83 -6.69
C LEU A 79 -6.57 -20.29 -6.96
N LYS A 80 -7.17 -20.88 -8.00
CA LYS A 80 -6.71 -22.16 -8.55
C LYS A 80 -5.35 -21.99 -9.23
N GLU A 81 -4.49 -23.02 -9.20
CA GLU A 81 -3.13 -22.97 -9.79
C GLU A 81 -3.11 -22.46 -11.24
N THR A 82 -4.12 -22.81 -12.04
CA THR A 82 -4.24 -22.37 -13.44
C THR A 82 -4.49 -20.87 -13.62
N GLN A 83 -4.95 -20.17 -12.58
CA GLN A 83 -5.28 -18.74 -12.61
C GLN A 83 -4.17 -17.86 -11.99
N VAL A 84 -3.25 -18.45 -11.23
CA VAL A 84 -2.19 -17.71 -10.51
C VAL A 84 -1.31 -16.90 -11.47
N TRP A 85 -0.88 -17.51 -12.58
CA TRP A 85 -0.04 -16.82 -13.56
C TRP A 85 -0.71 -15.60 -14.18
N LEU A 86 -1.99 -15.74 -14.57
CA LEU A 86 -2.77 -14.64 -15.15
C LEU A 86 -2.97 -13.53 -14.12
N PHE A 87 -3.27 -13.88 -12.88
CA PHE A 87 -3.42 -12.94 -11.79
C PHE A 87 -2.12 -12.18 -11.51
N LEU A 88 -0.97 -12.85 -11.44
CA LEU A 88 0.31 -12.19 -11.22
C LEU A 88 0.62 -11.15 -12.30
N VAL A 89 0.41 -11.50 -13.57
CA VAL A 89 0.62 -10.57 -14.69
C VAL A 89 -0.33 -9.37 -14.58
N ALA A 90 -1.61 -9.60 -14.32
CA ALA A 90 -2.59 -8.52 -14.13
C ALA A 90 -2.25 -7.63 -12.92
N PHE A 91 -1.85 -8.23 -11.80
CA PHE A 91 -1.47 -7.54 -10.57
C PHE A 91 -0.27 -6.61 -10.80
N PHE A 92 0.80 -7.10 -11.43
CA PHE A 92 1.96 -6.26 -11.74
C PHE A 92 1.64 -5.17 -12.76
N PHE A 93 0.77 -5.44 -13.73
CA PHE A 93 0.33 -4.43 -14.69
C PHE A 93 -0.47 -3.31 -13.99
N ILE A 94 -1.43 -3.67 -13.13
CA ILE A 94 -2.22 -2.71 -12.34
C ILE A 94 -1.30 -1.90 -11.41
N ILE A 95 -0.39 -2.53 -10.67
CA ILE A 95 0.56 -1.82 -9.82
C ILE A 95 1.43 -0.87 -10.63
N ALA A 96 1.94 -1.30 -11.79
CA ALA A 96 2.73 -0.42 -12.65
C ALA A 96 1.89 0.80 -13.09
N GLN A 97 0.66 0.57 -13.54
CA GLN A 97 -0.25 1.65 -13.93
C GLN A 97 -0.55 2.61 -12.77
N GLU A 98 -0.80 2.11 -11.57
CA GLU A 98 -1.05 2.93 -10.37
C GLU A 98 0.20 3.74 -9.97
N VAL A 99 1.39 3.14 -10.01
CA VAL A 99 2.64 3.83 -9.68
C VAL A 99 2.94 4.93 -10.71
N PHE A 100 2.92 4.62 -12.00
CA PHE A 100 3.23 5.60 -13.04
C PHE A 100 2.12 6.65 -13.18
N GLY A 101 0.86 6.25 -13.10
CA GLY A 101 -0.30 7.13 -13.11
C GLY A 101 -0.32 8.06 -11.91
N GLY A 102 -0.06 7.54 -10.71
CA GLY A 102 0.04 8.32 -9.48
C GLY A 102 1.18 9.33 -9.51
N ILE A 103 2.37 8.95 -9.98
CA ILE A 103 3.50 9.88 -10.16
C ILE A 103 3.13 10.98 -11.16
N LEU A 104 2.58 10.62 -12.32
CA LEU A 104 2.21 11.57 -13.36
C LEU A 104 1.16 12.57 -12.86
N LEU A 105 0.08 12.06 -12.24
CA LEU A 105 -0.99 12.87 -11.68
C LEU A 105 -0.49 13.75 -10.54
N GLY A 106 0.34 13.21 -9.64
CA GLY A 106 0.90 13.96 -8.51
C GLY A 106 1.82 15.10 -8.94
N VAL A 107 2.67 14.88 -9.95
CA VAL A 107 3.52 15.93 -10.52
C VAL A 107 2.67 16.99 -11.23
N ALA A 108 1.70 16.57 -12.05
CA ALA A 108 0.84 17.50 -12.78
C ALA A 108 0.00 18.38 -11.85
N SER A 109 -0.67 17.77 -10.86
CA SER A 109 -1.51 18.47 -9.88
C SER A 109 -0.68 19.36 -8.95
N GLY A 110 0.45 18.86 -8.44
CA GLY A 110 1.36 19.64 -7.58
C GLY A 110 1.95 20.87 -8.29
N TYR A 111 2.29 20.71 -9.59
CA TYR A 111 2.74 21.83 -10.41
C TYR A 111 1.64 22.89 -10.62
N LEU A 112 0.42 22.45 -10.93
CA LEU A 112 -0.73 23.32 -11.10
C LEU A 112 -1.04 24.09 -9.81
N CYS A 113 -1.07 23.40 -8.66
CA CYS A 113 -1.28 23.99 -7.35
C CYS A 113 -0.27 25.09 -7.05
N THR A 114 1.02 24.80 -7.26
CA THR A 114 2.10 25.77 -7.05
C THR A 114 1.90 27.02 -7.91
N ARG A 115 1.40 26.88 -9.13
CA ARG A 115 1.11 28.02 -10.02
C ARG A 115 -0.11 28.83 -9.57
N LEU A 116 -1.15 28.17 -9.06
CA LEU A 116 -2.36 28.83 -8.58
C LEU A 116 -2.10 29.59 -7.28
N VAL A 117 -1.46 28.95 -6.30
CA VAL A 117 -1.14 29.56 -5.01
C VAL A 117 -0.24 30.79 -5.17
N LYS A 118 0.71 30.77 -6.12
CA LYS A 118 1.58 31.94 -6.40
C LYS A 118 0.85 33.17 -6.95
N LYS A 119 -0.40 33.03 -7.41
CA LYS A 119 -1.20 34.12 -7.99
C LYS A 119 -2.23 34.70 -7.02
N VAL A 120 -2.29 34.18 -5.81
CA VAL A 120 -3.36 34.46 -4.85
C VAL A 120 -2.73 34.93 -3.55
N ASP A 121 -3.11 36.12 -3.10
CA ASP A 121 -2.62 36.70 -1.83
C ASP A 121 -3.58 36.41 -0.65
N GLU A 122 -4.82 36.01 -0.94
CA GLU A 122 -5.85 35.80 0.07
C GLU A 122 -5.80 34.38 0.67
N LEU A 123 -5.61 34.32 2.00
CA LEU A 123 -5.44 33.06 2.74
C LEU A 123 -6.62 32.09 2.56
N GLN A 124 -7.86 32.60 2.53
CA GLN A 124 -9.05 31.76 2.36
C GLN A 124 -9.03 31.00 1.03
N THR A 125 -8.61 31.66 -0.04
CA THR A 125 -8.52 31.05 -1.38
C THR A 125 -7.38 30.05 -1.45
N ILE A 126 -6.23 30.34 -0.83
CA ILE A 126 -5.11 29.37 -0.74
C ILE A 126 -5.56 28.09 -0.03
N LEU A 127 -6.29 28.20 1.09
CA LEU A 127 -6.82 27.05 1.82
C LEU A 127 -7.84 26.25 1.00
N MET A 128 -8.73 26.91 0.26
CA MET A 128 -9.68 26.20 -0.62
C MET A 128 -8.95 25.45 -1.74
N ILE A 129 -7.92 26.05 -2.34
CA ILE A 129 -7.11 25.39 -3.38
C ILE A 129 -6.40 24.15 -2.81
N THR A 130 -5.73 24.28 -1.66
CA THR A 130 -5.02 23.13 -1.08
C THR A 130 -5.96 22.02 -0.61
N LEU A 131 -7.11 22.37 -0.03
CA LEU A 131 -8.14 21.38 0.32
C LEU A 131 -8.72 20.70 -0.92
N SER A 132 -9.03 21.44 -1.98
CA SER A 132 -9.55 20.86 -3.23
C SER A 132 -8.57 19.87 -3.86
N MET A 133 -7.28 20.19 -3.85
CA MET A 133 -6.19 19.31 -4.31
C MET A 133 -6.13 18.00 -3.53
N VAL A 134 -6.24 18.06 -2.20
CA VAL A 134 -6.27 16.86 -1.35
C VAL A 134 -7.48 16.00 -1.70
N MET A 135 -8.66 16.59 -1.84
CA MET A 135 -9.87 15.84 -2.16
C MET A 135 -9.82 15.19 -3.56
N GLU A 136 -9.25 15.89 -4.55
CA GLU A 136 -9.06 15.35 -5.91
C GLU A 136 -8.07 14.18 -5.91
N SER A 137 -7.01 14.23 -5.10
CA SER A 137 -6.06 13.12 -4.98
C SER A 137 -6.65 11.86 -4.32
N LEU A 138 -7.72 12.00 -3.53
CA LEU A 138 -8.41 10.87 -2.91
C LEU A 138 -9.41 10.17 -3.85
N GLN A 139 -9.91 10.86 -4.88
CA GLN A 139 -10.96 10.35 -5.75
C GLN A 139 -10.60 9.08 -6.53
N PRO A 140 -9.40 8.95 -7.12
CA PRO A 140 -9.00 7.71 -7.81
C PRO A 140 -8.99 6.50 -6.88
N ALA A 141 -8.46 6.66 -5.66
CA ALA A 141 -8.41 5.58 -4.66
C ALA A 141 -9.82 5.15 -4.23
N VAL A 142 -10.72 6.12 -4.02
CA VAL A 142 -12.12 5.87 -3.70
C VAL A 142 -12.85 5.21 -4.88
N TYR A 143 -12.64 5.69 -6.10
CA TYR A 143 -13.28 5.17 -7.31
C TYR A 143 -12.85 3.73 -7.63
N CYS A 144 -11.56 3.42 -7.50
CA CYS A 144 -11.05 2.04 -7.61
C CYS A 144 -11.68 1.13 -6.54
N MET A 145 -11.82 1.60 -5.30
CA MET A 145 -12.49 0.83 -4.24
C MET A 145 -13.98 0.61 -4.53
N TYR A 146 -14.67 1.61 -5.09
CA TYR A 146 -16.07 1.47 -5.54
C TYR A 146 -16.21 0.44 -6.67
N LEU A 147 -15.33 0.46 -7.67
CA LEU A 147 -15.37 -0.50 -8.78
C LEU A 147 -15.15 -1.94 -8.31
N PHE A 148 -14.23 -2.17 -7.36
CA PHE A 148 -14.02 -3.49 -6.75
C PHE A 148 -15.23 -3.95 -5.92
N HIS A 149 -15.89 -3.05 -5.18
CA HIS A 149 -17.08 -3.38 -4.39
C HIS A 149 -18.29 -3.71 -5.29
N TRP A 150 -18.44 -3.02 -6.43
CA TRP A 150 -19.50 -3.30 -7.40
C TRP A 150 -19.27 -4.59 -8.21
N GLN A 151 -18.03 -5.03 -8.40
CA GLN A 151 -17.74 -6.31 -9.04
C GLN A 151 -18.16 -7.52 -8.19
N GLN A 152 -18.26 -7.38 -6.86
CA GLN A 152 -18.75 -8.43 -5.96
C GLN A 152 -20.29 -8.48 -5.83
N LEU A 153 -21.00 -7.44 -6.30
CA LEU A 153 -22.46 -7.31 -6.23
C LEU A 153 -23.17 -7.60 -7.55
N LEU A 154 -22.42 -7.88 -8.62
CA LEU A 154 -22.98 -8.36 -9.88
C LEU A 154 -23.21 -9.88 -9.76
N PRO A 155 -24.46 -10.37 -9.76
CA PRO A 155 -24.70 -11.79 -10.01
C PRO A 155 -24.21 -12.14 -11.42
N ASP A 156 -23.62 -13.34 -11.57
CA ASP A 156 -23.21 -13.92 -12.86
C ASP A 156 -24.29 -13.82 -13.94
#